data_AF-A0AAI8IMT4-F1
#
_entry.id   AF-A0AAI8IMT4-F1
#
_cell.length_a   1.000
_cell.length_b   1.000
_cell.length_c   1.000
_cell.angle_alpha   90.00
_cell.angle_beta   90.00
_cell.angle_gamma   90.00
#
_symmetry.space_group_name_H-M   'P 1'
#
loop_
_entity.id
_entity.type
_entity.pdbx_description
1 polymer ?
#
loop_
_entity_poly.entity_id
_entity_poly.type
_entity_poly.pdbx_seq_one_letter_code
_entity_poly.pdbx_strand_id
1 'polypeptide(L)'
;MTLSHAPSPDTLDEEAARLHESAVWQELVASWPTTAPPEETCPRPAAPQEEWRALLSVPVADLVAEAARALPAPDPAAASPLPGRVGAVLPDRLYGWRRAGRVEVLPSVHMAYARRVLVEWGWQNRPYRMRNLRGARCLCGALLTTHRLGHGSLDTANRSAAWLMTELRERGWRDLIGPWNRAPGRTAAEALELLDAARARARRAGE
;
A
#
# COMPACT_ATOMS: atom_id res chain seq x y z
N MET A 1 27.48 15.20 36.70
CA MET A 1 26.56 14.33 35.94
C MET A 1 26.12 15.10 34.70
N THR A 2 26.72 14.81 33.56
CA THR A 2 26.32 15.39 32.26
C THR A 2 25.58 14.30 31.48
N LEU A 3 24.27 14.48 31.32
CA LEU A 3 23.43 13.60 30.50
C LEU A 3 23.77 13.87 29.03
N SER A 4 24.39 12.90 28.36
CA SER A 4 24.60 12.95 26.91
C SER A 4 23.24 12.80 26.23
N HIS A 5 22.73 13.87 25.63
CA HIS A 5 21.52 13.81 24.80
C HIS A 5 21.85 13.03 23.52
N ALA A 6 20.98 12.10 23.12
CA ALA A 6 21.16 11.40 21.85
C ALA A 6 21.01 12.40 20.70
N PRO A 7 21.90 12.39 19.69
CA PRO A 7 21.81 13.31 18.57
C PRO A 7 20.51 13.09 17.80
N SER A 8 19.93 14.19 17.29
CA SER A 8 18.74 14.12 16.45
C SER A 8 19.06 13.44 15.11
N PRO A 9 18.07 12.84 14.41
CA PRO A 9 18.30 12.19 13.12
C PRO A 9 18.99 13.09 12.10
N ASP A 10 18.59 14.37 12.03
CA ASP A 10 19.19 15.33 11.10
C ASP A 10 20.67 15.60 11.45
N THR A 11 21.01 15.62 12.74
CA THR A 11 22.39 15.77 13.20
C THR A 11 23.25 14.55 12.84
N LEU A 12 22.68 13.35 12.95
CA LEU A 12 23.35 12.11 12.55
C LEU A 12 23.58 12.05 11.04
N ASP A 13 22.59 12.47 10.24
CA ASP A 13 22.72 12.50 8.78
C ASP A 13 23.79 13.50 8.33
N GLU A 14 23.86 14.68 8.95
CA GLU A 14 24.93 15.64 8.69
C GLU A 14 26.31 15.13 9.10
N GLU A 15 26.43 14.44 10.24
CA GLU A 15 27.68 13.83 10.67
C GLU A 15 28.13 12.70 9.74
N ALA A 16 27.20 11.86 9.28
CA ALA A 16 27.47 10.81 8.32
C ALA A 16 27.91 11.36 6.95
N ALA A 17 27.26 12.43 6.47
CA ALA A 17 27.65 13.11 5.24
C ALA A 17 29.07 13.68 5.32
N ARG A 18 29.41 14.36 6.43
CA ARG A 18 30.76 14.88 6.68
C ARG A 18 31.83 13.78 6.74
N LEU A 19 31.50 12.65 7.36
CA LEU A 19 32.41 11.49 7.40
C LEU A 19 32.66 10.93 6.00
N HIS A 20 31.60 10.77 5.21
CA HIS A 20 31.68 10.22 3.85
C HIS A 20 32.49 11.11 2.90
N GLU A 21 32.41 12.43 3.07
CA GLU A 21 33.18 13.41 2.30
C GLU A 21 34.62 13.61 2.81
N SER A 22 34.97 13.03 3.96
CA SER A 22 36.29 13.21 4.55
C SER A 22 37.38 12.49 3.75
N ALA A 23 38.56 13.10 3.69
CA ALA A 23 39.73 12.49 3.06
C ALA A 23 40.12 11.16 3.72
N VAL A 24 39.88 11.02 5.02
CA VAL A 24 40.12 9.79 5.79
C VAL A 24 39.25 8.64 5.27
N TRP A 25 37.97 8.90 4.98
CA TRP A 25 37.09 7.90 4.39
C TRP A 25 37.54 7.50 2.99
N GLN A 26 37.93 8.47 2.16
CA GLN A 26 38.41 8.21 0.80
C GLN A 26 39.73 7.41 0.79
N GLU A 27 40.67 7.71 1.68
CA GLU A 27 41.91 6.94 1.84
C GLU A 27 41.65 5.51 2.30
N LEU A 28 40.72 5.31 3.25
CA LEU A 28 40.37 4.00 3.76
C LEU A 28 39.75 3.13 2.66
N VAL A 29 38.82 3.69 1.88
CA VAL A 29 38.21 3.04 0.72
C VAL A 29 39.26 2.75 -0.37
N ALA A 30 40.18 3.67 -0.63
CA ALA A 30 41.23 3.48 -1.63
C ALA A 30 42.26 2.40 -1.21
N SER A 31 42.43 2.18 0.10
CA SER A 31 43.36 1.18 0.65
C SER A 31 42.80 -0.25 0.66
N TRP A 32 41.48 -0.43 0.48
CA TRP A 32 40.81 -1.74 0.49
C TRP A 32 41.38 -2.78 -0.48
N PRO A 33 41.74 -2.42 -1.73
CA PRO A 33 42.35 -3.37 -2.67
C PRO A 33 43.75 -3.83 -2.27
N THR A 34 44.47 -3.03 -1.46
CA THR A 34 45.87 -3.30 -1.07
C THR A 34 45.97 -4.01 0.28
N THR A 35 44.93 -3.91 1.12
CA THR A 35 44.81 -4.64 2.40
C THR A 35 44.09 -5.98 2.27
N ALA A 36 43.57 -6.31 1.09
CA ALA A 36 43.13 -7.66 0.77
C ALA A 36 44.37 -8.57 0.63
N PRO A 37 44.52 -9.63 1.46
CA PRO A 37 45.64 -10.54 1.30
C PRO A 37 45.57 -11.24 -0.07
N PRO A 38 46.72 -11.60 -0.68
CA PRO A 38 46.73 -12.37 -1.93
C PRO A 38 45.98 -13.68 -1.74
N GLU A 39 45.33 -14.16 -2.81
CA GLU A 39 44.62 -15.45 -2.87
C GLU A 39 45.59 -16.64 -2.70
N GLU A 40 46.19 -16.79 -1.52
CA GLU A 40 46.91 -17.98 -1.11
C GLU A 40 46.10 -18.68 -0.01
N THR A 41 45.49 -19.81 -0.41
CA THR A 41 45.18 -20.99 0.41
C THR A 41 45.16 -20.82 1.93
N CYS A 42 44.28 -19.95 2.44
CA CYS A 42 43.99 -19.88 3.87
C CYS A 42 42.90 -20.92 4.16
N PRO A 43 43.04 -21.83 5.15
CA PRO A 43 41.91 -22.65 5.57
C PRO A 43 40.82 -21.68 6.04
N ARG A 44 39.69 -21.68 5.34
CA ARG A 44 38.53 -20.84 5.63
C ARG A 44 38.24 -20.93 7.14
N PRO A 45 38.48 -19.88 7.94
CA PRO A 45 38.01 -19.90 9.31
C PRO A 45 36.49 -20.07 9.25
N ALA A 46 35.96 -21.00 10.01
CA ALA A 46 34.51 -21.16 10.15
C ALA A 46 33.94 -19.77 10.46
N ALA A 47 33.06 -19.29 9.58
CA ALA A 47 32.64 -17.90 9.58
C ALA A 47 32.13 -17.48 10.98
N PRO A 48 32.50 -16.29 11.50
CA PRO A 48 31.89 -15.71 12.71
C PRO A 48 30.44 -15.22 12.46
N GLN A 49 29.70 -15.88 11.56
CA GLN A 49 28.37 -15.44 11.08
C GLN A 49 27.29 -15.44 12.19
N GLU A 50 27.60 -15.89 13.41
CA GLU A 50 26.65 -16.08 14.51
C GLU A 50 26.96 -15.29 15.80
N GLU A 51 28.16 -14.71 15.97
CA GLU A 51 28.51 -14.02 17.24
C GLU A 51 27.62 -12.82 17.54
N TRP A 52 27.28 -12.04 16.51
CA TRP A 52 26.36 -10.91 16.67
C TRP A 52 24.94 -11.36 16.99
N ARG A 53 24.52 -12.57 16.59
CA ARG A 53 23.19 -13.10 16.91
C ARG A 53 23.05 -13.41 18.39
N ALA A 54 24.17 -13.74 19.06
CA ALA A 54 24.22 -13.94 20.49
C ALA A 54 24.09 -12.62 21.30
N LEU A 55 24.25 -11.46 20.65
CA LEU A 55 24.03 -10.14 21.27
C LEU A 55 22.55 -9.75 21.31
N LEU A 56 21.68 -10.47 20.61
CA LEU A 56 20.24 -10.19 20.58
C LEU A 56 19.53 -10.96 21.68
N SER A 57 18.60 -10.29 22.36
CA SER A 57 17.72 -10.92 23.36
C SER A 57 16.63 -11.79 22.74
N VAL A 58 16.44 -11.73 21.42
CA VAL A 58 15.41 -12.44 20.66
C VAL A 58 16.01 -13.01 19.37
N PRO A 59 15.63 -14.22 18.93
CA PRO A 59 16.10 -14.76 17.66
C PRO A 59 15.84 -13.82 16.49
N VAL A 60 16.81 -13.73 15.57
CA VAL A 60 16.68 -12.92 14.34
C VAL A 60 15.44 -13.31 13.53
N ALA A 61 15.10 -14.61 13.51
CA ALA A 61 13.91 -15.11 12.84
C ALA A 61 12.61 -14.50 13.42
N ASP A 62 12.56 -14.31 14.74
CA ASP A 62 11.41 -13.71 15.43
C ASP A 62 11.36 -12.20 15.18
N LEU A 63 12.51 -11.52 15.14
CA LEU A 63 12.59 -10.11 14.75
C LEU A 63 12.16 -9.89 13.30
N VAL A 64 12.57 -10.77 12.39
CA VAL A 64 12.15 -10.74 10.98
C VAL A 64 10.66 -11.04 10.86
N ALA A 65 10.14 -12.00 11.61
CA ALA A 65 8.71 -12.32 11.64
C ALA A 65 7.88 -11.17 12.21
N GLU A 66 8.36 -10.49 13.25
CA GLU A 66 7.73 -9.31 13.83
C GLU A 66 7.74 -8.14 12.85
N ALA A 67 8.91 -7.84 12.27
CA ALA A 67 9.04 -6.80 11.25
C ALA A 67 8.15 -7.10 10.04
N ALA A 68 8.09 -8.36 9.59
CA ALA A 68 7.24 -8.79 8.47
C ALA A 68 5.75 -8.67 8.79
N ARG A 69 5.34 -8.91 10.04
CA ARG A 69 3.95 -8.68 10.50
C ARG A 69 3.63 -7.18 10.64
N ALA A 70 4.62 -6.37 10.97
CA ALA A 70 4.50 -4.91 11.07
C ALA A 70 4.52 -4.22 9.69
N LEU A 71 5.13 -4.85 8.68
CA LEU A 71 5.10 -4.35 7.31
C LEU A 71 3.65 -4.32 6.79
N PRO A 72 3.22 -3.21 6.17
CA PRO A 72 1.93 -3.19 5.50
C PRO A 72 1.94 -4.25 4.40
N ALA A 73 0.93 -5.13 4.40
CA ALA A 73 0.76 -6.11 3.34
C ALA A 73 0.85 -5.41 1.97
N PRO A 74 1.64 -5.96 1.02
CA PRO A 74 1.81 -5.33 -0.29
C PRO A 74 0.45 -5.06 -0.90
N ASP A 75 0.23 -3.85 -1.40
CA ASP A 75 -1.07 -3.49 -1.96
C ASP A 75 -1.33 -4.40 -3.17
N PRO A 76 -2.30 -5.33 -3.11
CA PRO A 76 -2.61 -6.18 -4.25
C PRO A 76 -3.00 -5.33 -5.46
N ALA A 77 -3.49 -4.09 -5.26
CA ALA A 77 -3.78 -3.18 -6.34
C ALA A 77 -2.53 -2.69 -7.08
N ALA A 78 -1.36 -2.63 -6.44
CA ALA A 78 -0.10 -2.20 -7.08
C ALA A 78 0.32 -3.14 -8.23
N ALA A 79 0.02 -4.43 -8.12
CA ALA A 79 0.43 -5.47 -9.09
C ALA A 79 -0.32 -5.41 -10.44
N SER A 80 -1.43 -4.66 -10.53
CA SER A 80 -2.21 -4.53 -11.76
C SER A 80 -2.51 -3.06 -12.05
N PRO A 81 -1.72 -2.38 -12.89
CA PRO A 81 -1.94 -0.97 -13.19
C PRO A 81 -3.27 -0.75 -13.90
N LEU A 82 -3.95 0.34 -13.53
CA LEU A 82 -5.16 0.79 -14.21
C LEU A 82 -4.81 1.24 -15.64
N PRO A 83 -5.74 1.11 -16.60
CA PRO A 83 -5.55 1.57 -17.97
C PRO A 83 -5.52 3.12 -18.12
N GLY A 84 -4.67 3.81 -17.35
CA GLY A 84 -4.39 5.25 -17.47
C GLY A 84 -5.63 6.16 -17.49
N ARG A 85 -5.44 7.44 -17.86
CA ARG A 85 -6.55 8.41 -17.95
C ARG A 85 -7.47 8.19 -19.14
N VAL A 86 -6.94 7.69 -20.26
CA VAL A 86 -7.77 7.35 -21.43
C VAL A 86 -8.75 6.24 -21.06
N GLY A 87 -8.29 5.24 -20.31
CA GLY A 87 -9.17 4.19 -19.79
C GLY A 87 -10.25 4.71 -18.84
N ALA A 88 -9.97 5.73 -18.03
CA ALA A 88 -11.01 6.31 -17.17
C ALA A 88 -12.28 6.70 -17.95
N VAL A 89 -12.13 7.17 -19.20
CA VAL A 89 -13.21 7.64 -20.07
C VAL A 89 -13.86 6.52 -20.90
N LEU A 90 -13.16 5.41 -21.11
CA LEU A 90 -13.71 4.29 -21.90
C LEU A 90 -14.92 3.66 -21.18
N PRO A 91 -15.96 3.24 -21.93
CA PRO A 91 -17.03 2.43 -21.39
C PRO A 91 -16.49 1.15 -20.74
N ASP A 92 -16.88 0.89 -19.49
CA ASP A 92 -16.28 -0.22 -18.74
C ASP A 92 -16.50 -1.61 -19.38
N ARG A 93 -17.50 -1.77 -20.25
CA ARG A 93 -17.73 -3.00 -21.04
C ARG A 93 -16.52 -3.37 -21.92
N LEU A 94 -15.73 -2.37 -22.31
CA LEU A 94 -14.51 -2.56 -23.10
C LEU A 94 -13.38 -3.18 -22.28
N TYR A 95 -13.53 -3.34 -20.96
CA TYR A 95 -12.58 -4.07 -20.11
C TYR A 95 -12.86 -5.57 -20.02
N GLY A 96 -13.87 -6.08 -20.74
CA GLY A 96 -14.21 -7.50 -20.71
C GLY A 96 -13.03 -8.44 -21.00
N TRP A 97 -12.11 -8.05 -21.89
CA TRP A 97 -10.87 -8.79 -22.20
C TRP A 97 -9.94 -8.95 -21.00
N ARG A 98 -9.95 -8.01 -20.04
CA ARG A 98 -9.16 -8.12 -18.79
C ARG A 98 -9.69 -9.14 -17.80
N ARG A 99 -10.88 -9.70 -18.04
CA ARG A 99 -11.48 -10.76 -17.19
C ARG A 99 -10.97 -12.16 -17.52
N ALA A 100 -10.34 -12.39 -18.67
CA ALA A 100 -9.83 -13.70 -19.02
C ALA A 100 -8.73 -14.14 -18.03
N GLY A 101 -8.99 -15.21 -17.27
CA GLY A 101 -8.01 -15.84 -16.37
C GLY A 101 -7.80 -15.19 -14.99
N ARG A 102 -8.72 -14.33 -14.52
CA ARG A 102 -8.58 -13.64 -13.21
C ARG A 102 -9.30 -14.35 -12.06
N VAL A 103 -8.73 -14.17 -10.87
CA VAL A 103 -9.04 -14.87 -9.61
C VAL A 103 -10.07 -14.09 -8.79
N GLU A 104 -10.97 -14.81 -8.10
CA GLU A 104 -11.85 -14.23 -7.09
C GLU A 104 -11.03 -13.55 -5.99
N VAL A 105 -11.42 -12.35 -5.57
CA VAL A 105 -10.70 -11.62 -4.52
C VAL A 105 -11.60 -11.39 -3.33
N LEU A 106 -10.97 -11.19 -2.17
CA LEU A 106 -11.66 -10.80 -0.95
C LEU A 106 -12.24 -9.37 -1.08
N PRO A 107 -13.41 -9.08 -0.47
CA PRO A 107 -13.99 -7.73 -0.42
C PRO A 107 -13.04 -6.59 -0.01
N SER A 108 -12.09 -6.80 0.91
CA SER A 108 -11.08 -5.81 1.30
C SER A 108 -10.09 -5.53 0.18
N VAL A 109 -9.67 -6.55 -0.55
CA VAL A 109 -8.83 -6.43 -1.74
C VAL A 109 -9.59 -5.70 -2.84
N HIS A 110 -10.86 -6.04 -3.07
CA HIS A 110 -11.73 -5.34 -4.03
C HIS A 110 -11.85 -3.84 -3.71
N MET A 111 -12.01 -3.49 -2.44
CA MET A 111 -12.06 -2.10 -2.00
C MET A 111 -10.71 -1.38 -2.18
N ALA A 112 -9.57 -2.07 -2.04
CA ALA A 112 -8.26 -1.49 -2.36
C ALA A 112 -8.15 -1.06 -3.83
N TYR A 113 -8.59 -1.93 -4.75
CA TYR A 113 -8.67 -1.58 -6.17
C TYR A 113 -9.66 -0.45 -6.45
N ALA A 114 -10.84 -0.45 -5.80
CA ALA A 114 -11.80 0.63 -5.94
C ALA A 114 -11.23 1.97 -5.45
N ARG A 115 -10.42 1.95 -4.40
CA ARG A 115 -9.71 3.13 -3.89
C ARG A 115 -8.75 3.67 -4.95
N ARG A 116 -7.98 2.78 -5.57
CA ARG A 116 -7.06 3.14 -6.68
C ARG A 116 -7.82 3.80 -7.84
N VAL A 117 -8.99 3.26 -8.21
CA VAL A 117 -9.87 3.87 -9.23
C VAL A 117 -10.25 5.30 -8.83
N LEU A 118 -10.67 5.53 -7.59
CA LEU A 118 -11.05 6.87 -7.13
C LEU A 118 -9.87 7.86 -7.13
N VAL A 119 -8.67 7.39 -6.78
CA VAL A 119 -7.44 8.22 -6.77
C VAL A 119 -6.99 8.55 -8.19
N GLU A 120 -6.85 7.55 -9.06
CA GLU A 120 -6.23 7.75 -10.37
C GLU A 120 -7.22 8.32 -11.41
N TRP A 121 -8.48 7.90 -11.36
CA TRP A 121 -9.51 8.30 -12.33
C TRP A 121 -10.42 9.42 -11.80
N GLY A 122 -10.32 9.72 -10.50
CA GLY A 122 -11.03 10.79 -9.84
C GLY A 122 -12.37 10.35 -9.25
N TRP A 123 -12.84 11.19 -8.33
CA TRP A 123 -14.11 11.02 -7.62
C TRP A 123 -15.19 11.99 -8.13
N GLN A 124 -16.47 11.60 -8.03
CA GLN A 124 -17.60 12.47 -8.34
C GLN A 124 -18.86 12.17 -7.50
N ASN A 125 -19.59 13.22 -7.14
CA ASN A 125 -20.85 13.19 -6.36
C ASN A 125 -22.12 13.42 -7.19
N ARG A 126 -22.08 13.36 -8.52
CA ARG A 126 -23.28 13.70 -9.31
C ARG A 126 -24.37 12.65 -9.12
N PRO A 127 -25.65 13.08 -9.05
CA PRO A 127 -26.77 12.17 -8.81
C PRO A 127 -26.90 11.13 -9.92
N TYR A 128 -27.18 9.88 -9.53
CA TYR A 128 -27.52 8.72 -10.38
C TYR A 128 -26.55 8.40 -11.53
N ARG A 129 -25.34 8.94 -11.51
CA ARG A 129 -24.29 8.60 -12.46
C ARG A 129 -23.20 7.85 -11.72
N MET A 130 -22.88 6.64 -12.20
CA MET A 130 -21.72 5.89 -11.72
C MET A 130 -20.40 6.49 -12.21
N ARG A 131 -20.46 7.25 -13.31
CA ARG A 131 -19.32 7.81 -14.03
C ARG A 131 -19.68 9.15 -14.66
N ASN A 132 -18.77 10.11 -14.62
CA ASN A 132 -18.90 11.36 -15.39
C ASN A 132 -18.14 11.32 -16.73
N LEU A 133 -18.28 12.37 -17.54
CA LEU A 133 -17.63 12.45 -18.86
C LEU A 133 -16.10 12.40 -18.81
N ARG A 134 -15.50 12.81 -17.68
CA ARG A 134 -14.04 12.77 -17.46
C ARG A 134 -13.56 11.43 -16.93
N GLY A 135 -14.46 10.48 -16.69
CA GLY A 135 -14.10 9.18 -16.12
C GLY A 135 -13.96 9.17 -14.59
N ALA A 136 -14.39 10.20 -13.87
CA ALA A 136 -14.46 10.10 -12.42
C ALA A 136 -15.61 9.17 -12.00
N ARG A 137 -15.43 8.41 -10.92
CA ARG A 137 -16.41 7.44 -10.41
C ARG A 137 -17.00 7.88 -9.07
N CYS A 138 -18.25 7.51 -8.80
CA CYS A 138 -18.75 7.50 -7.42
C CYS A 138 -18.30 6.21 -6.70
N LEU A 139 -18.58 6.05 -5.41
CA LEU A 139 -18.26 4.82 -4.67
C LEU A 139 -18.79 3.55 -5.35
N CYS A 140 -20.09 3.50 -5.66
CA CYS A 140 -20.68 2.35 -6.36
C CYS A 140 -20.06 2.14 -7.76
N GLY A 141 -19.78 3.24 -8.46
CA GLY A 141 -19.14 3.21 -9.77
C GLY A 141 -17.72 2.65 -9.70
N ALA A 142 -16.96 2.97 -8.66
CA ALA A 142 -15.62 2.43 -8.44
C ALA A 142 -15.67 0.93 -8.15
N LEU A 143 -16.54 0.47 -7.25
CA LEU A 143 -16.74 -0.96 -6.97
C LEU A 143 -17.11 -1.75 -8.24
N LEU A 144 -18.02 -1.22 -9.06
CA LEU A 144 -18.42 -1.88 -10.31
C LEU A 144 -17.31 -1.84 -11.37
N THR A 145 -16.56 -0.75 -11.43
CA THR A 145 -15.41 -0.61 -12.33
C THR A 145 -14.34 -1.64 -11.97
N THR A 146 -14.05 -1.82 -10.68
CA THR A 146 -13.12 -2.85 -10.17
C THR A 146 -13.51 -4.24 -10.63
N HIS A 147 -14.80 -4.61 -10.50
CA HIS A 147 -15.32 -5.87 -11.02
C HIS A 147 -15.11 -5.99 -12.55
N ARG A 148 -15.42 -4.93 -13.30
CA ARG A 148 -15.29 -4.93 -14.77
C ARG A 148 -13.84 -4.97 -15.25
N LEU A 149 -12.89 -4.50 -14.43
CA LEU A 149 -11.46 -4.65 -14.64
C LEU A 149 -10.94 -6.07 -14.33
N GLY A 150 -11.81 -6.95 -13.81
CA GLY A 150 -11.48 -8.34 -13.52
C GLY A 150 -10.97 -8.58 -12.10
N HIS A 151 -11.23 -7.67 -11.17
CA HIS A 151 -10.92 -7.85 -9.76
C HIS A 151 -12.22 -8.18 -9.03
N GLY A 152 -12.41 -9.46 -8.70
CA GLY A 152 -13.60 -9.95 -7.99
C GLY A 152 -14.84 -10.13 -8.86
N SER A 153 -15.77 -10.94 -8.36
CA SER A 153 -17.08 -11.15 -8.94
C SER A 153 -18.04 -9.99 -8.63
N LEU A 154 -19.24 -10.05 -9.21
CA LEU A 154 -20.32 -9.15 -8.82
C LEU A 154 -20.75 -9.40 -7.37
N ASP A 155 -20.62 -10.64 -6.88
CA ASP A 155 -20.85 -10.97 -5.47
C ASP A 155 -19.83 -10.27 -4.58
N THR A 156 -18.53 -10.32 -4.93
CA THR A 156 -17.49 -9.56 -4.21
C THR A 156 -17.85 -8.08 -4.14
N ALA A 157 -18.26 -7.49 -5.26
CA ALA A 157 -18.63 -6.08 -5.33
C ALA A 157 -19.83 -5.74 -4.41
N ASN A 158 -20.83 -6.63 -4.35
CA ASN A 158 -21.99 -6.49 -3.47
C ASN A 158 -21.60 -6.62 -1.99
N ARG A 159 -20.73 -7.57 -1.64
CA ARG A 159 -20.19 -7.72 -0.28
C ARG A 159 -19.36 -6.52 0.14
N SER A 160 -18.51 -5.99 -0.74
CA SER A 160 -17.80 -4.73 -0.51
C SER A 160 -18.77 -3.55 -0.30
N ALA A 161 -19.86 -3.48 -1.06
CA ALA A 161 -20.89 -2.47 -0.84
C ALA A 161 -21.61 -2.65 0.50
N ALA A 162 -21.81 -3.88 0.97
CA ALA A 162 -22.36 -4.16 2.29
C ALA A 162 -21.43 -3.65 3.41
N TRP A 163 -20.11 -3.83 3.29
CA TRP A 163 -19.14 -3.25 4.24
C TRP A 163 -19.18 -1.73 4.27
N LEU A 164 -19.28 -1.06 3.11
CA LEU A 164 -19.49 0.39 3.04
C LEU A 164 -20.79 0.82 3.74
N MET A 165 -21.87 0.08 3.53
CA MET A 165 -23.16 0.35 4.19
C MET A 165 -23.06 0.18 5.70
N THR A 166 -22.31 -0.80 6.19
CA THR A 166 -22.04 -0.97 7.63
C THR A 166 -21.29 0.24 8.17
N GLU A 167 -20.19 0.68 7.53
CA GLU A 167 -19.47 1.90 7.95
C GLU A 167 -20.35 3.15 7.93
N LEU A 168 -21.21 3.31 6.92
CA LEU A 168 -22.13 4.43 6.84
C LEU A 168 -23.09 4.44 8.03
N ARG A 169 -23.66 3.29 8.39
CA ARG A 169 -24.55 3.16 9.55
C ARG A 169 -23.83 3.50 10.85
N GLU A 170 -22.59 3.05 11.01
CA GLU A 170 -21.76 3.37 12.16
C GLU A 170 -21.47 4.88 12.27
N ARG A 171 -21.36 5.57 11.13
CA ARG A 171 -21.24 7.04 11.05
C ARG A 171 -22.59 7.77 11.15
N GLY A 172 -23.67 7.06 11.50
CA GLY A 172 -25.02 7.63 11.67
C GLY A 172 -25.82 7.81 10.38
N TRP A 173 -25.31 7.37 9.22
CA TRP A 173 -26.02 7.46 7.95
C TRP A 173 -26.89 6.21 7.69
N ARG A 174 -28.20 6.40 7.56
CA ARG A 174 -29.17 5.28 7.45
C ARG A 174 -29.66 4.98 6.03
N ASP A 175 -29.42 5.88 5.07
CA ASP A 175 -29.79 5.66 3.67
C ASP A 175 -28.72 4.88 2.89
N LEU A 176 -29.00 4.58 1.62
CA LEU A 176 -28.06 3.92 0.71
C LEU A 176 -26.81 4.78 0.39
N ILE A 177 -25.77 4.14 -0.17
CA ILE A 177 -24.53 4.79 -0.64
C ILE A 177 -24.84 5.91 -1.65
N GLY A 178 -25.84 5.73 -2.51
CA GLY A 178 -26.22 6.71 -3.54
C GLY A 178 -26.62 8.08 -2.94
N PRO A 179 -27.62 8.14 -2.05
CA PRO A 179 -27.95 9.31 -1.25
C PRO A 179 -26.76 9.92 -0.50
N TRP A 180 -25.92 9.10 0.15
CA TRP A 180 -24.73 9.61 0.83
C TRP A 180 -23.78 10.32 -0.14
N ASN A 181 -23.49 9.68 -1.28
CA ASN A 181 -22.53 10.17 -2.28
C ASN A 181 -22.96 11.51 -2.89
N ARG A 182 -24.27 11.79 -2.98
CA ARG A 182 -24.82 13.04 -3.54
C ARG A 182 -25.09 14.12 -2.49
N ALA A 183 -24.87 13.84 -1.21
CA ALA A 183 -25.13 14.81 -0.15
C ALA A 183 -24.28 16.08 -0.40
N PRO A 184 -24.83 17.29 -0.20
CA PRO A 184 -24.08 18.53 -0.34
C PRO A 184 -22.83 18.54 0.54
N GLY A 185 -21.74 19.12 0.03
CA GLY A 185 -20.48 19.22 0.77
C GLY A 185 -19.63 17.95 0.78
N ARG A 186 -20.10 16.83 0.21
CA ARG A 186 -19.25 15.63 0.12
C ARG A 186 -18.01 15.86 -0.72
N THR A 187 -16.91 15.30 -0.26
CA THR A 187 -15.58 15.44 -0.84
C THR A 187 -15.00 14.09 -1.26
N ALA A 188 -13.98 14.15 -2.11
CA ALA A 188 -13.20 12.97 -2.47
C ALA A 188 -12.49 12.37 -1.24
N ALA A 189 -12.00 13.21 -0.33
CA ALA A 189 -11.32 12.78 0.90
C ALA A 189 -12.25 11.93 1.78
N GLU A 190 -13.48 12.40 2.04
CA GLU A 190 -14.47 11.63 2.83
C GLU A 190 -14.84 10.30 2.16
N ALA A 191 -14.91 10.26 0.83
CA ALA A 191 -15.18 9.02 0.11
C ALA A 191 -14.03 8.01 0.23
N LEU A 192 -12.78 8.49 0.19
CA LEU A 192 -11.60 7.66 0.41
C LEU A 192 -11.52 7.19 1.86
N GLU A 193 -11.77 8.06 2.84
CA GLU A 193 -11.81 7.69 4.26
C GLU A 193 -12.91 6.69 4.59
N LEU A 194 -14.08 6.80 3.97
CA LEU A 194 -15.15 5.81 4.11
C LEU A 194 -14.72 4.45 3.56
N LEU A 195 -14.10 4.44 2.38
CA LEU A 195 -13.62 3.21 1.74
C LEU A 195 -12.47 2.57 2.51
N ASP A 196 -11.55 3.37 3.04
CA ASP A 196 -10.41 2.90 3.85
C ASP A 196 -10.88 2.29 5.18
N ALA A 197 -11.86 2.91 5.85
CA ALA A 197 -12.47 2.36 7.06
C ALA A 197 -13.18 1.03 6.77
N ALA A 198 -14.01 0.97 5.73
CA ALA A 198 -14.73 -0.24 5.34
C ALA A 198 -13.77 -1.38 4.98
N ARG A 199 -12.70 -1.06 4.25
CA ARG A 199 -11.63 -1.99 3.92
C ARG A 199 -10.94 -2.53 5.18
N ALA A 200 -10.61 -1.66 6.12
CA ALA A 200 -9.97 -2.08 7.36
C ALA A 200 -10.88 -2.99 8.20
N ARG A 201 -12.19 -2.70 8.24
CA ARG A 201 -13.17 -3.53 8.94
C ARG A 201 -13.34 -4.90 8.27
N ALA A 202 -13.49 -4.94 6.94
CA ALA A 202 -13.56 -6.20 6.18
C ALA A 202 -12.32 -7.06 6.42
N ARG A 203 -11.12 -6.45 6.33
CA ARG A 203 -9.85 -7.15 6.56
C ARG A 203 -9.75 -7.77 7.95
N ARG A 204 -10.21 -7.06 9.00
CA ARG A 204 -10.26 -7.61 10.37
C ARG A 204 -11.24 -8.78 10.51
N ALA A 205 -12.26 -8.83 9.66
CA ALA A 205 -13.23 -9.93 9.61
C ALA A 205 -12.79 -11.10 8.71
N GLY A 206 -11.58 -11.05 8.13
CA GLY A 206 -11.12 -12.06 7.17
C GLY A 206 -11.74 -11.94 5.78
N GLU A 207 -12.37 -10.81 5.48
CA GLU A 207 -12.93 -10.45 4.17
C GLU A 207 -12.13 -9.37 3.46
#